data_AF-A0A067CTM9-F1
#
_entry.id   AF-A0A067CTM9-F1
#
_cell.length_a   1.000
_cell.length_b   1.000
_cell.length_c   1.000
_cell.angle_alpha   90.00
_cell.angle_beta   90.00
_cell.angle_gamma   90.00
#
_symmetry.space_group_name_H-M   'P 1'
#
loop_
_entity.id
_entity.type
_entity.pdbx_description
1 polymer ?
#
loop_
_entity_poly.entity_id
_entity_poly.type
_entity_poly.pdbx_seq_one_letter_code
_entity_poly.pdbx_strand_id
1 'polypeptide(L)'
;MAHGHHDEEASTIATRQAMHDHRVPLAYRDQCAGILIPLNECRRDTGFKPWQCQDLRHAYEKCQYDEWKKRCKILKEEKKAGN
;
A
#
# COMPACT_ATOMS: atom_id res chain seq x y z
N MET A 1 -8.62 19.25 -23.45
CA MET A 1 -8.83 19.34 -22.00
C MET A 1 -8.17 18.12 -21.38
N ALA A 2 -6.89 18.25 -21.01
CA ALA A 2 -6.13 17.18 -20.37
C ALA A 2 -6.35 17.30 -18.86
N HIS A 3 -7.26 16.47 -18.32
CA HIS A 3 -7.38 16.30 -16.88
C HIS A 3 -6.22 15.40 -16.43
N GLY A 4 -5.05 16.02 -16.25
CA GLY A 4 -3.97 15.43 -15.48
C GLY A 4 -4.44 15.33 -14.03
N HIS A 5 -4.77 14.12 -13.60
CA HIS A 5 -4.85 13.76 -12.19
C HIS A 5 -3.44 13.90 -11.62
N HIS A 6 -3.12 15.09 -11.11
CA HIS A 6 -2.02 15.22 -10.16
C HIS A 6 -2.47 14.55 -8.87
N ASP A 7 -1.77 13.47 -8.55
CA ASP A 7 -1.92 12.66 -7.35
C ASP A 7 -1.83 13.54 -6.10
N GLU A 8 -2.97 13.80 -5.47
CA GLU A 8 -3.00 14.11 -4.04
C GLU A 8 -2.93 12.77 -3.30
N GLU A 9 -1.76 12.14 -3.34
CA GLU A 9 -1.48 10.88 -2.67
C GLU A 9 -1.41 11.17 -1.16
N ALA A 10 -2.48 10.87 -0.42
CA ALA A 10 -2.34 10.64 1.02
C ALA A 10 -1.18 9.66 1.22
N SER A 11 -0.11 10.12 1.87
CA SER A 11 1.16 9.39 2.01
C SER A 11 0.91 7.92 2.30
N THR A 12 1.17 7.06 1.31
CA THR A 12 1.04 5.60 1.43
C THR A 12 2.03 5.03 2.46
N ILE A 13 3.03 5.83 2.83
CA ILE A 13 4.03 5.54 3.84
C ILE A 13 3.55 6.04 5.21
N ALA A 14 3.43 5.10 6.15
CA ALA A 14 3.19 5.42 7.56
C ALA A 14 4.50 5.67 8.31
N THR A 15 4.46 6.48 9.37
CA THR A 15 5.61 6.65 10.26
C THR A 15 5.91 5.33 11.00
N ARG A 16 7.17 5.13 11.39
CA ARG A 16 7.58 3.95 12.16
C ARG A 16 6.79 3.81 13.47
N GLN A 17 6.50 4.95 14.12
CA GLN A 17 5.69 4.98 15.34
C GLN A 17 4.25 4.54 15.06
N ALA A 18 3.61 5.04 14.00
CA ALA A 18 2.27 4.61 13.62
C ALA A 18 2.19 3.09 13.35
N MET A 19 3.15 2.53 12.60
CA MET A 19 3.18 1.07 12.35
C MET A 19 3.33 0.24 13.64
N HIS A 20 4.06 0.78 14.62
CA HIS A 20 4.19 0.15 15.94
C HIS A 20 2.87 0.22 16.72
N ASP A 21 2.27 1.41 16.80
CA ASP A 21 1.06 1.67 17.59
C ASP A 21 -0.14 0.88 17.07
N HIS A 22 -0.28 0.75 15.75
CA HIS A 22 -1.31 -0.07 15.11
C HIS A 22 -0.95 -1.56 15.02
N ARG A 23 0.18 -1.98 15.62
CA ARG A 23 0.66 -3.36 15.69
C ARG A 23 0.74 -4.04 14.31
N VAL A 24 1.24 -3.31 13.31
CA VAL A 24 1.44 -3.85 11.96
C VAL A 24 2.51 -4.95 12.01
N PRO A 25 2.23 -6.18 11.52
CA PRO A 25 3.23 -7.26 11.48
C PRO A 25 4.40 -6.89 10.58
N LEU A 26 5.61 -7.37 10.88
CA LEU A 26 6.84 -7.02 10.17
C LEU A 26 6.75 -7.19 8.65
N ALA A 27 6.09 -8.25 8.18
CA ALA A 27 5.91 -8.53 6.76
C ALA A 27 5.09 -7.46 6.01
N TYR A 28 4.25 -6.70 6.72
CA TYR A 28 3.37 -5.67 6.16
C TYR A 28 3.81 -4.24 6.51
N ARG A 29 5.02 -4.06 7.03
CA ARG A 29 5.63 -2.74 7.25
C ARG A 29 6.33 -2.26 5.97
N ASP A 30 5.57 -2.24 4.88
CA ASP A 30 6.02 -1.86 3.54
C ASP A 30 5.66 -0.39 3.23
N GLN A 31 5.92 0.04 1.99
CA GLN A 31 5.57 1.39 1.52
C GLN A 31 4.05 1.63 1.44
N CYS A 32 3.22 0.60 1.65
CA CYS A 32 1.76 0.66 1.58
C CYS A 32 1.09 0.64 2.96
N ALA A 33 1.87 0.61 4.05
CA ALA A 33 1.37 0.52 5.42
C ALA A 33 0.44 1.67 5.82
N GLY A 34 0.57 2.85 5.19
CA GLY A 34 -0.29 4.00 5.38
C GLY A 34 -1.74 3.77 4.94
N ILE A 35 -1.98 2.89 3.95
CA ILE A 35 -3.34 2.46 3.57
C ILE A 35 -3.79 1.28 4.44
N LEU A 36 -2.87 0.41 4.86
CA LEU A 36 -3.19 -0.78 5.65
C LEU A 36 -3.76 -0.44 7.03
N ILE A 37 -3.24 0.61 7.67
CA ILE A 37 -3.73 1.09 8.97
C ILE A 37 -5.23 1.45 8.90
N PRO A 38 -5.68 2.41 8.05
CA PRO A 38 -7.09 2.77 7.96
C PRO A 38 -7.97 1.61 7.43
N LEU A 39 -7.43 0.73 6.58
CA LEU A 39 -8.14 -0.48 6.17
C LEU A 39 -8.43 -1.42 7.36
N ASN A 40 -7.45 -1.61 8.26
CA ASN A 40 -7.62 -2.46 9.43
C ASN A 40 -8.52 -1.83 10.49
N GLU A 41 -8.56 -0.50 10.59
CA GLU A 41 -9.53 0.22 11.41
C GLU A 41 -10.94 0.03 10.87
N CYS A 42 -11.17 0.32 9.58
CA CYS A 42 -12.46 0.09 8.92
C CYS A 42 -12.95 -1.36 9.11
N ARG A 43 -12.06 -2.35 8.96
CA ARG A 43 -12.40 -3.76 9.18
C ARG A 43 -12.85 -4.04 10.61
N ARG A 44 -12.20 -3.46 11.62
CA ARG A 44 -12.61 -3.65 13.03
C ARG A 44 -13.95 -3.00 13.30
N ASP A 45 -14.15 -1.77 12.84
CA ASP A 45 -15.37 -0.99 13.07
C ASP A 45 -16.60 -1.62 12.40
N THR A 46 -16.41 -2.20 11.21
CA THR A 46 -17.48 -2.82 10.44
C THR A 46 -17.73 -4.29 10.78
N GLY A 47 -16.92 -4.88 11.66
CA GLY A 47 -16.99 -6.31 11.97
C GLY A 47 -16.54 -7.20 10.81
N PHE A 48 -15.54 -6.78 10.04
CA PHE A 48 -14.91 -7.51 8.93
C PHE A 48 -15.85 -7.83 7.76
N LYS A 49 -16.86 -6.98 7.53
CA LYS A 49 -17.77 -7.14 6.39
C LYS A 49 -17.03 -6.91 5.07
N PRO A 50 -17.02 -7.88 4.14
CA PRO A 50 -16.20 -7.81 2.92
C PRO A 50 -16.61 -6.70 1.93
N TRP A 51 -17.83 -6.17 2.05
CA TRP A 51 -18.36 -5.13 1.15
C TRP A 51 -18.20 -3.69 1.66
N GLN A 52 -17.91 -3.45 2.95
CA GLN A 52 -17.92 -2.08 3.49
C GLN A 52 -16.60 -1.32 3.28
N CYS A 53 -15.46 -2.01 3.30
CA CYS A 53 -14.13 -1.39 3.17
C CYS A 53 -13.51 -1.62 1.78
N GLN A 54 -14.32 -1.71 0.72
CA GLN A 54 -13.86 -2.12 -0.62
C GLN A 54 -12.86 -1.14 -1.23
N ASP A 55 -13.12 0.16 -1.12
CA ASP A 55 -12.24 1.18 -1.70
C ASP A 55 -10.85 1.17 -1.06
N LEU A 56 -10.79 1.11 0.28
CA LEU A 56 -9.55 1.00 1.03
C LEU A 56 -8.81 -0.32 0.72
N ARG A 57 -9.54 -1.41 0.55
CA ARG A 57 -8.96 -2.70 0.14
C ARG A 57 -8.35 -2.59 -1.25
N HIS A 58 -9.07 -2.00 -2.20
CA HIS A 58 -8.61 -1.89 -3.57
C HIS A 58 -7.42 -0.93 -3.69
N ALA A 59 -7.41 0.17 -2.93
CA ALA A 59 -6.28 1.09 -2.83
C ALA A 59 -5.02 0.36 -2.31
N TYR A 60 -5.16 -0.45 -1.25
CA TYR A 60 -4.05 -1.24 -0.70
C TYR A 60 -3.51 -2.27 -1.72
N GLU A 61 -4.40 -3.00 -2.39
CA GLU A 61 -4.05 -3.99 -3.43
C GLU A 61 -3.32 -3.32 -4.61
N LYS A 62 -3.80 -2.15 -5.06
CA LYS A 62 -3.16 -1.37 -6.12
C LYS A 62 -1.76 -0.93 -5.71
N CYS A 63 -1.59 -0.42 -4.49
CA CYS A 63 -0.29 0.00 -3.97
C CYS A 63 0.71 -1.17 -3.98
N GLN A 64 0.31 -2.34 -3.47
CA GLN A 64 1.15 -3.55 -3.48
C GLN A 64 1.54 -3.98 -4.88
N TYR A 65 0.59 -3.92 -5.83
CA TYR A 65 0.87 -4.24 -7.23
C TYR A 65 1.86 -3.26 -7.87
N ASP A 66 1.71 -1.96 -7.60
CA ASP A 66 2.62 -0.92 -8.08
C ASP A 66 4.03 -1.09 -7.50
N GLU A 67 4.15 -1.45 -6.21
CA GLU A 67 5.43 -1.77 -5.59
C GLU A 67 6.09 -3.02 -6.19
N TRP A 68 5.32 -4.09 -6.40
CA TRP A 68 5.80 -5.30 -7.04
C TRP A 68 6.35 -5.03 -8.44
N LYS A 69 5.65 -4.23 -9.25
CA LYS A 69 6.13 -3.82 -10.58
C LYS A 69 7.48 -3.09 -10.51
N LYS A 70 7.67 -2.19 -9.53
CA LYS A 70 8.95 -1.51 -9.30
C LYS A 70 10.06 -2.51 -8.99
N ARG A 71 9.81 -3.47 -8.09
CA ARG A 71 10.78 -4.52 -7.73
C ARG A 71 11.12 -5.42 -8.93
N CYS A 72 10.14 -5.78 -9.75
CA CYS A 72 10.39 -6.53 -10.99
C CYS A 72 11.23 -5.76 -12.00
N LYS A 73 11.09 -4.43 -12.07
CA LYS A 73 11.92 -3.58 -12.93
C LYS A 73 13.38 -3.60 -12.48
N ILE A 74 13.62 -3.43 -11.18
CA ILE A 74 14.98 -3.51 -10.58
C ILE A 74 15.62 -4.86 -10.90
N LEU A 75 14.92 -5.98 -10.65
CA LEU A 75 15.43 -7.32 -10.95
C LEU A 75 15.76 -7.52 -12.44
N LYS A 76 14.99 -6.92 -13.35
CA LYS A 76 15.28 -6.98 -14.80
C LYS A 76 16.52 -6.17 -15.18
N GLU A 77 16.73 -5.03 -14.53
CA GLU A 77 17.91 -4.16 -14.75
C GLU A 77 19.18 -4.83 -14.20
N GLU A 78 19.11 -5.41 -12.99
CA GLU A 78 20.21 -6.18 -12.40
C GLU A 78 20.62 -7.37 -13.28
N LYS A 79 19.65 -8.12 -13.82
CA LYS A 79 19.91 -9.22 -14.75
C LYS A 79 20.56 -8.79 -16.06
N LYS A 80 20.25 -7.57 -16.55
CA LYS A 80 20.88 -7.02 -17.76
C LYS A 80 22.30 -6.53 -17.51
N ALA A 81 22.59 -6.02 -16.31
CA ALA A 81 23.91 -5.52 -15.95
C ALA A 81 24.90 -6.64 -15.59
N GLY A 82 24.39 -7.78 -15.11
CA GLY A 82 25.20 -8.97 -14.77
C GLY A 82 25.45 -9.94 -15.93
N ASN A 83 25.04 -9.60 -17.16
CA ASN A 83 25.25 -10.39 -18.38
C ASN A 83 25.92 -9.52 -19.45
#